data_AF-A0A373IV93-F1
#
_entry.id   AF-A0A373IV93-F1
#
_cell.length_a   1.000
_cell.length_b   1.000
_cell.length_c   1.000
_cell.angle_alpha   90.00
_cell.angle_beta   90.00
_cell.angle_gamma   90.00
#
_symmetry.space_group_name_H-M   'P 1'
#
loop_
_entity.id
_entity.type
_entity.pdbx_description
1 polymer ?
#
loop_
_entity_poly.entity_id
_entity_poly.type
_entity_poly.pdbx_seq_one_letter_code
_entity_poly.pdbx_strand_id
1 'polypeptide(L)'
;MANRPVFVARESAPFYRTMTIDFDWNSGFAKVQKQKNITAMHNEFLRRKPDKKILEISSKSMQEYGNDLSAFFLQKYVPELGKKVPVECVFQSAKTFQKGGPYKDILEVSPREAKRDGRLVTSGMLTGFIFENRVYPLEPKTIFYDYIYINALLENEKLVEEILKYDAFTDIEFNPSKSINCQAKAAACFVGLYRAGLVEKVKDFDTFAELFGVNSKGQPVQTSPKKKEESKISEVIKEGNWIKHKIYGKGKIVKVEKTSLMVDFRMVGKKKIGMEWCLKNCEVLK
;
A
#
# COMPACT_ATOMS: atom_id res chain seq x y z
N MET A 1 -12.22 28.12 -3.01
CA MET A 1 -12.34 26.65 -3.07
C MET A 1 -10.98 26.01 -3.36
N ALA A 2 -10.69 24.88 -2.74
CA ALA A 2 -9.55 24.02 -3.06
C ALA A 2 -10.04 22.58 -3.28
N ASN A 3 -9.36 21.84 -4.15
CA ASN A 3 -9.61 20.43 -4.41
C ASN A 3 -8.44 19.60 -3.89
N ARG A 4 -8.67 18.68 -2.95
CA ARG A 4 -7.62 17.84 -2.35
C ARG A 4 -8.02 16.36 -2.31
N PRO A 5 -7.04 15.45 -2.39
CA PRO A 5 -7.31 14.02 -2.29
C PRO A 5 -7.50 13.58 -0.83
N VAL A 6 -8.51 12.74 -0.63
CA VAL A 6 -8.67 11.85 0.52
C VAL A 6 -8.40 10.43 0.03
N PHE A 7 -7.54 9.69 0.73
CA PHE A 7 -7.20 8.32 0.37
C PHE A 7 -7.96 7.35 1.27
N VAL A 8 -8.87 6.58 0.70
CA VAL A 8 -9.72 5.62 1.42
C VAL A 8 -9.15 4.22 1.23
N ALA A 9 -8.87 3.50 2.31
CA ALA A 9 -8.35 2.15 2.27
C ALA A 9 -9.34 1.18 1.59
N ARG A 10 -8.82 0.18 0.88
CA ARG A 10 -9.61 -0.93 0.30
C ARG A 10 -8.77 -2.21 0.23
N GLU A 11 -9.41 -3.37 0.23
CA GLU A 11 -8.71 -4.68 0.29
C GLU A 11 -8.25 -5.21 -1.08
N SER A 12 -8.38 -4.40 -2.14
CA SER A 12 -7.98 -4.75 -3.50
C SER A 12 -6.97 -3.75 -4.07
N ALA A 13 -5.95 -4.24 -4.79
CA ALA A 13 -4.94 -3.41 -5.45
C ALA A 13 -5.55 -2.16 -6.15
N PRO A 14 -5.00 -0.95 -5.96
CA PRO A 14 -3.74 -0.64 -5.28
C PRO A 14 -3.92 -0.42 -3.76
N PHE A 15 -4.92 -1.05 -3.15
CA PHE A 15 -5.21 -1.06 -1.70
C PHE A 15 -5.69 0.28 -1.12
N TYR A 16 -5.94 1.25 -1.98
CA TYR A 16 -6.67 2.47 -1.66
C TYR A 16 -7.51 2.92 -2.85
N ARG A 17 -8.42 3.86 -2.60
CA ARG A 17 -9.13 4.66 -3.60
C ARG A 17 -8.92 6.13 -3.27
N THR A 18 -8.62 6.93 -4.28
CA THR A 18 -8.59 8.39 -4.14
C THR A 18 -10.00 8.96 -4.32
N MET A 19 -10.43 9.81 -3.39
CA MET A 19 -11.61 10.64 -3.49
C MET A 19 -11.18 12.11 -3.45
N THR A 20 -11.46 12.87 -4.50
CA THR A 20 -11.24 14.31 -4.49
C THR A 20 -12.39 15.00 -3.75
N ILE A 21 -12.03 15.93 -2.87
CA ILE A 21 -12.94 16.72 -2.05
C ILE A 21 -12.68 18.20 -2.32
N ASP A 22 -13.76 18.90 -2.68
CA ASP A 22 -13.80 20.35 -2.75
C ASP A 22 -14.20 20.91 -1.40
N PHE A 23 -13.51 21.95 -0.95
CA PHE A 23 -13.82 22.64 0.30
C PHE A 23 -13.35 24.10 0.26
N ASP A 24 -13.85 24.90 1.20
CA ASP A 24 -13.44 26.29 1.34
C ASP A 24 -12.06 26.41 1.99
N TRP A 25 -11.13 26.96 1.23
CA TRP A 25 -9.74 27.11 1.64
C TRP A 25 -9.53 28.41 2.41
N ASN A 26 -9.07 28.27 3.64
CA ASN A 26 -8.56 29.35 4.48
C ASN A 26 -7.09 29.60 4.13
N SER A 27 -6.80 30.78 3.61
CA SER A 27 -5.44 31.19 3.25
C SER A 27 -4.60 31.52 4.50
N GLY A 28 -3.28 31.49 4.34
CA GLY A 28 -2.32 31.78 5.40
C GLY A 28 -1.43 30.58 5.76
N PHE A 29 -0.26 30.91 6.30
CA PHE A 29 0.79 29.94 6.64
C PHE A 29 0.73 29.45 8.10
N ALA A 30 -0.07 30.12 8.95
CA ALA A 30 -0.19 29.76 10.36
C ALA A 30 -0.78 28.35 10.54
N LYS A 31 -0.32 27.63 11.57
CA LYS A 31 -0.79 26.27 11.91
C LYS A 31 -2.32 26.22 12.03
N VAL A 32 -2.91 27.23 12.67
CA VAL A 32 -4.37 27.32 12.85
C VAL A 32 -5.13 27.40 11.53
N GLN A 33 -4.58 28.04 10.49
CA GLN A 33 -5.24 28.11 9.18
C GLN A 33 -5.21 26.75 8.47
N LYS A 34 -4.11 26.00 8.61
CA LYS A 34 -4.02 24.62 8.13
C LYS A 34 -5.01 23.71 8.85
N GLN A 35 -5.14 23.86 10.16
CA GLN A 35 -6.12 23.12 10.97
C GLN A 35 -7.57 23.41 10.56
N LYS A 36 -7.92 24.67 10.30
CA LYS A 36 -9.24 25.02 9.73
C LYS A 36 -9.49 24.33 8.39
N ASN A 37 -8.48 24.24 7.52
CA ASN A 37 -8.59 23.54 6.25
C ASN A 37 -8.74 22.03 6.41
N ILE A 38 -8.06 21.42 7.39
CA ILE A 38 -8.24 20.01 7.74
C ILE A 38 -9.71 19.78 8.15
N THR A 39 -10.24 20.57 9.09
CA THR A 39 -11.64 20.46 9.52
C THR A 39 -12.61 20.62 8.35
N ALA A 40 -12.44 21.64 7.50
CA ALA A 40 -13.32 21.87 6.36
C ALA A 40 -13.32 20.67 5.38
N MET A 41 -12.14 20.15 5.05
CA MET A 41 -11.98 18.99 4.17
C MET A 41 -12.57 17.72 4.79
N HIS A 42 -12.32 17.47 6.07
CA HIS A 42 -12.85 16.31 6.79
C HIS A 42 -14.38 16.35 6.87
N ASN A 43 -14.97 17.51 7.14
CA ASN A 43 -16.42 17.68 7.18
C ASN A 43 -17.06 17.38 5.82
N GLU A 44 -16.50 17.86 4.71
CA GLU A 44 -17.03 17.54 3.37
C GLU A 44 -16.87 16.06 3.00
N PHE A 45 -15.78 15.43 3.42
CA PHE A 45 -15.62 13.98 3.26
C PHE A 45 -16.69 13.21 4.06
N LEU A 46 -16.85 13.52 5.35
CA LEU A 46 -17.78 12.83 6.25
C LEU A 46 -19.24 13.07 5.87
N ARG A 47 -19.58 14.23 5.30
CA ARG A 47 -20.91 14.47 4.71
C ARG A 47 -21.24 13.48 3.60
N ARG A 48 -20.23 13.04 2.82
CA ARG A 48 -20.38 12.04 1.74
C ARG A 48 -20.20 10.60 2.22
N LYS A 49 -19.53 10.40 3.36
CA LYS A 49 -19.12 9.11 3.94
C LYS A 49 -19.27 9.13 5.47
N PRO A 50 -20.50 9.22 5.99
CA PRO A 50 -20.75 9.40 7.42
C PRO A 50 -20.38 8.16 8.25
N ASP A 51 -20.24 7.00 7.62
CA ASP A 51 -19.85 5.74 8.24
C ASP A 51 -18.33 5.55 8.39
N LYS A 52 -17.52 6.47 7.85
CA LYS A 52 -16.06 6.32 7.78
C LYS A 52 -15.34 7.13 8.85
N LYS A 53 -14.23 6.59 9.33
CA LYS A 53 -13.29 7.30 10.19
C LYS A 53 -12.14 7.87 9.36
N ILE A 54 -11.85 9.16 9.52
CA ILE A 54 -10.81 9.87 8.78
C ILE A 54 -9.71 10.36 9.74
N LEU A 55 -8.45 10.26 9.29
CA LEU A 55 -7.27 10.72 10.01
C LEU A 55 -6.44 11.68 9.16
N GLU A 56 -6.12 12.84 9.72
CA GLU A 56 -5.08 13.71 9.17
C GLU A 56 -3.70 13.23 9.62
N ILE A 57 -2.85 12.90 8.64
CA ILE A 57 -1.44 12.58 8.84
C ILE A 57 -0.63 13.77 8.35
N SER A 58 -0.23 14.63 9.28
CA SER A 58 0.70 15.75 9.06
C SER A 58 1.10 16.41 10.37
N SER A 59 2.13 17.27 10.32
CA SER A 59 2.50 18.15 11.46
C SER A 59 1.42 19.14 11.90
N LYS A 60 0.29 19.19 11.20
CA LYS A 60 -0.85 20.07 11.46
C LYS A 60 -2.06 19.31 12.00
N SER A 61 -1.96 17.98 12.13
CA SER A 61 -3.03 17.16 12.70
C SER A 61 -3.42 17.63 14.10
N MET A 62 -4.72 17.53 14.39
CA MET A 62 -5.30 17.76 15.72
C MET A 62 -5.66 16.44 16.42
N GLN A 63 -5.55 15.33 15.69
CA GLN A 63 -5.86 14.00 16.18
C GLN A 63 -4.61 13.36 16.77
N GLU A 64 -4.78 12.55 17.82
CA GLU A 64 -3.69 11.76 18.39
C GLU A 64 -3.03 10.88 17.30
N TYR A 65 -1.72 10.68 17.39
CA TYR A 65 -0.89 9.94 16.43
C TYR A 65 -0.82 10.48 15.00
N GLY A 66 -1.66 11.45 14.60
CA GLY A 66 -1.61 12.03 13.25
C GLY A 66 -0.27 12.69 12.91
N ASN A 67 0.40 13.28 13.90
CA ASN A 67 1.76 13.78 13.74
C ASN A 67 2.80 12.65 13.71
N ASP A 68 2.66 11.66 14.60
CA ASP A 68 3.60 10.55 14.76
C ASP A 68 3.65 9.64 13.51
N LEU A 69 2.52 9.54 12.80
CA LEU A 69 2.40 8.83 11.54
C LEU A 69 2.99 9.60 10.34
N SER A 70 3.37 10.87 10.49
CA SER A 70 3.98 11.61 9.39
C SER A 70 5.42 11.17 9.14
N ALA A 71 5.92 11.31 7.91
CA ALA A 71 7.29 10.89 7.56
C ALA A 71 8.38 11.62 8.38
N PHE A 72 8.03 12.76 8.99
CA PHE A 72 8.92 13.54 9.85
C PHE A 72 9.08 12.93 11.25
N PHE A 73 8.14 12.09 11.70
CA PHE A 73 8.15 11.52 13.05
C PHE A 73 8.16 9.99 13.04
N LEU A 74 7.55 9.35 12.04
CA LEU A 74 7.52 7.90 11.90
C LEU A 74 8.95 7.36 11.79
N GLN A 75 9.30 6.47 12.71
CA GLN A 75 10.66 5.97 12.88
C GLN A 75 10.89 4.66 12.13
N LYS A 76 11.97 4.60 11.34
CA LYS A 76 12.47 3.39 10.66
C LYS A 76 13.82 3.02 11.26
N TYR A 77 14.01 1.76 11.63
CA TYR A 77 15.29 1.21 12.03
C TYR A 77 16.24 1.15 10.84
N VAL A 78 17.45 1.64 11.03
CA VAL A 78 18.51 1.65 10.02
C VAL A 78 19.68 0.82 10.54
N PRO A 79 19.88 -0.42 10.02
CA PRO A 79 20.89 -1.33 10.55
C PRO A 79 22.31 -0.76 10.54
N GLU A 80 22.70 -0.03 9.48
CA GLU A 80 24.04 0.56 9.38
C GLU A 80 24.33 1.63 10.44
N LEU A 81 23.29 2.20 11.07
CA LEU A 81 23.43 3.15 12.18
C LEU A 81 23.10 2.54 13.54
N GLY A 82 22.58 1.31 13.58
CA GLY A 82 22.12 0.67 14.82
C GLY A 82 20.99 1.42 15.55
N LYS A 83 20.31 2.39 14.91
CA LYS A 83 19.28 3.23 15.53
C LYS A 83 18.08 3.46 14.61
N LYS A 84 16.98 3.91 15.19
CA LYS A 84 15.82 4.40 14.45
C LYS A 84 16.00 5.87 14.06
N VAL A 85 15.58 6.21 12.84
CA VAL A 85 15.55 7.59 12.33
C VAL A 85 14.23 7.86 11.60
N PRO A 86 13.83 9.13 11.41
CA PRO A 86 12.61 9.46 10.67
C PRO A 86 12.61 8.94 9.22
N VAL A 87 11.45 8.49 8.73
CA VAL A 87 11.26 8.05 7.33
C VAL A 87 11.72 9.09 6.32
N GLU A 88 11.52 10.39 6.59
CA GLU A 88 12.03 11.46 5.73
C GLU A 88 13.54 11.37 5.55
N CYS A 89 14.31 11.15 6.62
CA CYS A 89 15.76 11.04 6.55
C CYS A 89 16.19 9.78 5.75
N VAL A 90 15.51 8.65 5.94
CA VAL A 90 15.72 7.44 5.15
C VAL A 90 15.43 7.70 3.66
N PHE A 91 14.29 8.31 3.35
CA PHE A 91 13.89 8.57 1.97
C PHE A 91 14.86 9.50 1.24
N GLN A 92 15.31 10.57 1.90
CA GLN A 92 16.20 11.54 1.28
C GLN A 92 17.63 11.00 1.13
N SER A 93 18.16 10.32 2.15
CA SER A 93 19.50 9.71 2.09
C SER A 93 19.62 8.63 1.02
N ALA A 94 18.54 7.87 0.79
CA ALA A 94 18.53 6.78 -0.17
C ALA A 94 18.59 7.23 -1.64
N LYS A 95 18.31 8.50 -1.95
CA LYS A 95 18.26 8.98 -3.33
C LYS A 95 19.62 8.94 -4.02
N THR A 96 19.65 8.38 -5.22
CA THR A 96 20.81 8.45 -6.13
C THR A 96 20.53 9.38 -7.29
N PHE A 97 21.54 10.12 -7.73
CA PHE A 97 21.45 11.11 -8.79
C PHE A 97 22.55 10.90 -9.83
N GLN A 98 22.42 11.55 -10.99
CA GLN A 98 23.43 11.49 -12.06
C GLN A 98 24.83 11.90 -11.60
N LYS A 99 24.93 12.82 -10.64
CA LYS A 99 26.21 13.39 -10.19
C LYS A 99 26.51 13.10 -8.71
N GLY A 100 25.84 12.13 -8.07
CA GLY A 100 26.14 11.75 -6.70
C GLY A 100 25.04 10.99 -5.98
N GLY A 101 25.21 10.83 -4.67
CA GLY A 101 24.35 10.02 -3.80
C GLY A 101 24.68 8.52 -3.88
N PRO A 102 24.13 7.69 -2.97
CA PRO A 102 23.27 8.08 -1.85
C PRO A 102 24.04 8.89 -0.79
N TYR A 103 23.39 9.90 -0.21
CA TYR A 103 23.99 10.78 0.80
C TYR A 103 23.67 10.26 2.20
N LYS A 104 24.46 9.29 2.67
CA LYS A 104 24.19 8.59 3.94
C LYS A 104 24.23 9.50 5.17
N ASP A 105 24.99 10.59 5.12
CA ASP A 105 25.05 11.59 6.18
C ASP A 105 23.69 12.28 6.45
N ILE A 106 22.76 12.27 5.48
CA ILE A 106 21.39 12.76 5.66
C ILE A 106 20.59 11.92 6.67
N LEU A 107 20.99 10.68 6.96
CA LEU A 107 20.30 9.85 7.96
C LEU A 107 20.38 10.43 9.37
N GLU A 108 21.39 11.25 9.65
CA GLU A 108 21.71 11.69 11.02
C GLU A 108 21.29 13.14 11.32
N VAL A 109 20.70 13.83 10.35
CA VAL A 109 20.18 15.20 10.51
C VAL A 109 18.69 15.21 10.81
N SER A 110 18.13 16.37 11.17
CA SER A 110 16.68 16.48 11.34
C SER A 110 15.92 16.28 10.01
N PRO A 111 14.65 15.82 10.02
CA PRO A 111 13.82 15.71 8.81
C PRO A 111 13.75 16.99 7.99
N ARG A 112 13.79 18.14 8.66
CA ARG A 112 13.74 19.46 8.03
C ARG A 112 15.03 19.75 7.27
N GLU A 113 16.18 19.39 7.83
CA GLU A 113 17.48 19.51 7.18
C GLU A 113 17.58 18.50 6.03
N ALA A 114 17.21 17.24 6.27
CA ALA A 114 17.19 16.19 5.25
C ALA A 114 16.37 16.61 4.01
N LYS A 115 15.16 17.12 4.20
CA LYS A 115 14.29 17.58 3.11
C LYS A 115 14.84 18.79 2.35
N ARG A 116 15.70 19.60 2.99
CA ARG A 116 16.24 20.85 2.47
C ARG A 116 17.69 20.73 1.99
N ASP A 117 18.26 19.54 2.05
CA ASP A 117 19.63 19.32 1.63
C ASP A 117 19.83 19.75 0.16
N GLY A 118 20.77 20.68 -0.07
CA GLY A 118 20.99 21.29 -1.37
C GLY A 118 21.40 20.28 -2.44
N ARG A 119 22.06 19.18 -2.05
CA ARG A 119 22.53 18.14 -2.96
C ARG A 119 21.38 17.41 -3.64
N LEU A 120 20.18 17.41 -3.03
CA LEU A 120 18.97 16.81 -3.63
C LEU A 120 18.48 17.53 -4.89
N VAL A 121 18.95 18.76 -5.12
CA VAL A 121 18.59 19.59 -6.27
C VAL A 121 19.80 19.80 -7.19
N THR A 122 21.00 19.96 -6.63
CA THR A 122 22.21 20.29 -7.41
C THR A 122 22.86 19.08 -8.08
N SER A 123 22.52 17.84 -7.69
CA SER A 123 23.20 16.62 -8.14
C SER A 123 22.63 16.00 -9.43
N GLY A 124 21.79 16.75 -10.14
CA GLY A 124 21.21 16.35 -11.42
C GLY A 124 19.94 15.51 -11.26
N MET A 125 19.61 14.73 -12.31
CA MET A 125 18.39 13.93 -12.30
C MET A 125 18.48 12.77 -11.30
N LEU A 126 17.37 12.48 -10.63
CA LEU A 126 17.21 11.28 -9.80
C LEU A 126 17.31 10.04 -10.69
N THR A 127 18.14 9.07 -10.30
CA THR A 127 18.42 7.83 -11.05
C THR A 127 17.87 6.57 -10.37
N GLY A 128 17.57 6.64 -9.08
CA GLY A 128 17.08 5.50 -8.31
C GLY A 128 17.15 5.76 -6.81
N PHE A 129 17.08 4.67 -6.05
CA PHE A 129 17.34 4.69 -4.63
C PHE A 129 18.24 3.52 -4.21
N ILE A 130 19.09 3.73 -3.21
CA ILE A 130 19.90 2.70 -2.58
C ILE A 130 19.66 2.76 -1.08
N PHE A 131 19.21 1.65 -0.49
CA PHE A 131 19.00 1.50 0.94
C PHE A 131 19.30 0.06 1.37
N GLU A 132 19.99 -0.13 2.50
CA GLU A 132 20.42 -1.46 2.98
C GLU A 132 21.12 -2.31 1.90
N ASN A 133 22.03 -1.68 1.15
CA ASN A 133 22.78 -2.29 0.03
C ASN A 133 21.90 -2.87 -1.11
N ARG A 134 20.62 -2.51 -1.16
CA ARG A 134 19.70 -2.87 -2.25
C ARG A 134 19.39 -1.65 -3.11
N VAL A 135 19.28 -1.87 -4.42
CA VAL A 135 18.85 -0.86 -5.39
C VAL A 135 17.34 -0.96 -5.58
N TYR A 136 16.65 0.17 -5.58
CA TYR A 136 15.21 0.27 -5.78
C TYR A 136 14.88 1.12 -7.03
N PRO A 137 13.81 0.77 -7.75
CA PRO A 137 13.45 1.41 -9.01
C PRO A 137 12.80 2.78 -8.80
N LEU A 138 12.83 3.59 -9.86
CA LEU A 138 12.06 4.83 -9.94
C LEU A 138 10.60 4.61 -10.29
N GLU A 139 10.26 3.50 -10.93
CA GLU A 139 8.91 3.19 -11.35
C GLU A 139 8.40 1.92 -10.64
N PRO A 140 7.13 1.88 -10.23
CA PRO A 140 6.18 2.99 -10.14
C PRO A 140 6.69 4.13 -9.25
N LYS A 141 6.47 5.38 -9.66
CA LYS A 141 7.01 6.63 -9.05
C LYS A 141 7.11 6.69 -7.53
N THR A 142 6.17 6.07 -6.82
CA THR A 142 6.08 6.15 -5.36
C THR A 142 6.44 4.85 -4.65
N ILE A 143 6.74 3.77 -5.38
CA ILE A 143 6.77 2.42 -4.83
C ILE A 143 7.81 2.28 -3.72
N PHE A 144 8.99 2.88 -3.89
CA PHE A 144 10.03 2.88 -2.87
C PHE A 144 9.60 3.67 -1.62
N TYR A 145 9.00 4.85 -1.81
CA TYR A 145 8.49 5.65 -0.68
C TYR A 145 7.38 4.93 0.09
N ASP A 146 6.42 4.34 -0.63
CA ASP A 146 5.32 3.60 -0.03
C ASP A 146 5.89 2.37 0.74
N TYR A 147 6.87 1.67 0.17
CA TYR A 147 7.53 0.54 0.81
C TYR A 147 8.23 0.90 2.13
N ILE A 148 9.08 1.94 2.15
CA ILE A 148 9.79 2.34 3.37
C ILE A 148 8.84 2.89 4.43
N TYR A 149 7.78 3.60 4.02
CA TYR A 149 6.78 4.13 4.95
C TYR A 149 6.01 2.99 5.61
N ILE A 150 5.58 2.00 4.82
CA ILE A 150 4.83 0.86 5.35
C ILE A 150 5.71 -0.02 6.23
N ASN A 151 6.97 -0.26 5.85
CA ASN A 151 7.90 -1.00 6.70
C ASN A 151 8.17 -0.27 8.02
N ALA A 152 8.32 1.05 7.98
CA ALA A 152 8.44 1.85 9.20
C ALA A 152 7.19 1.73 10.08
N LEU A 153 5.98 1.73 9.51
CA LEU A 153 4.77 1.46 10.29
C LEU A 153 4.83 0.10 10.99
N LEU A 154 5.22 -0.95 10.27
CA LEU A 154 5.32 -2.32 10.82
C LEU A 154 6.33 -2.45 11.97
N GLU A 155 7.33 -1.58 12.06
CA GLU A 155 8.29 -1.53 13.16
C GLU A 155 7.79 -0.74 14.39
N ASN A 156 6.56 -0.23 14.35
CA ASN A 156 5.94 0.57 15.41
C ASN A 156 4.52 0.06 15.71
N GLU A 157 4.43 -1.05 16.44
CA GLU A 157 3.19 -1.79 16.76
C GLU A 157 2.05 -0.88 17.27
N LYS A 158 2.35 0.03 18.19
CA LYS A 158 1.36 0.98 18.71
C LYS A 158 0.74 1.84 17.61
N LEU A 159 1.54 2.31 16.65
CA LEU A 159 1.02 3.11 15.53
C LEU A 159 0.22 2.26 14.55
N VAL A 160 0.54 0.97 14.41
CA VAL A 160 -0.27 0.01 13.64
C VAL A 160 -1.65 -0.15 14.27
N GLU A 161 -1.73 -0.39 15.57
CA GLU A 161 -3.01 -0.53 16.27
C GLU A 161 -3.89 0.72 16.11
N GLU A 162 -3.30 1.91 16.17
CA GLU A 162 -4.02 3.17 16.03
C GLU A 162 -4.48 3.43 14.60
N ILE A 163 -3.60 3.26 13.59
CA ILE A 163 -3.94 3.59 12.20
C ILE A 163 -5.04 2.68 11.64
N LEU A 164 -5.13 1.42 12.12
CA LEU A 164 -6.14 0.46 11.69
C LEU A 164 -7.57 0.82 12.10
N LYS A 165 -7.73 1.72 13.09
CA LYS A 165 -9.02 2.26 13.52
C LYS A 165 -9.65 3.22 12.50
N TYR A 166 -8.90 3.64 11.48
CA TYR A 166 -9.33 4.61 10.47
C TYR A 166 -9.51 3.96 9.09
N ASP A 167 -10.35 4.57 8.26
CA ASP A 167 -10.67 4.10 6.92
C ASP A 167 -10.14 5.03 5.82
N ALA A 168 -9.91 6.29 6.16
CA ALA A 168 -9.53 7.34 5.23
C ALA A 168 -8.44 8.22 5.82
N PHE A 169 -7.57 8.73 4.94
CA PHE A 169 -6.37 9.46 5.34
C PHE A 169 -6.20 10.70 4.48
N THR A 170 -5.73 11.77 5.11
CA THR A 170 -5.41 13.04 4.45
C THR A 170 -4.05 13.57 4.89
N ASP A 171 -3.46 14.40 4.03
CA ASP A 171 -2.24 15.15 4.32
C ASP A 171 -2.43 16.56 3.76
N ILE A 172 -2.66 17.53 4.64
CA ILE A 172 -2.91 18.93 4.25
C ILE A 172 -1.69 19.61 3.61
N GLU A 173 -0.49 19.09 3.87
CA GLU A 173 0.76 19.59 3.29
C GLU A 173 1.01 18.98 1.90
N PHE A 174 0.37 17.86 1.57
CA PHE A 174 0.48 17.24 0.26
C PHE A 174 -0.15 18.12 -0.81
N ASN A 175 0.64 18.44 -1.84
CA ASN A 175 0.17 19.09 -3.05
C ASN A 175 0.51 18.22 -4.28
N PRO A 176 -0.48 17.60 -4.94
CA PRO A 176 -0.24 16.70 -6.07
C PRO A 176 0.41 17.39 -7.27
N SER A 177 0.35 18.73 -7.37
CA SER A 177 1.06 19.47 -8.43
C SER A 177 2.54 19.69 -8.13
N LYS A 178 3.00 19.46 -6.89
CA LYS A 178 4.38 19.71 -6.45
C LYS A 178 5.11 18.46 -5.97
N SER A 179 4.38 17.46 -5.47
CA SER A 179 4.95 16.22 -4.94
C SER A 179 4.13 15.03 -5.43
N ILE A 180 4.81 13.92 -5.67
CA ILE A 180 4.20 12.62 -5.99
C ILE A 180 4.02 11.75 -4.75
N ASN A 181 4.90 11.88 -3.76
CA ASN A 181 4.88 11.07 -2.55
C ASN A 181 3.94 11.71 -1.52
N CYS A 182 3.12 10.86 -0.89
CA CYS A 182 2.12 11.26 0.07
C CYS A 182 1.99 10.21 1.17
N GLN A 183 2.23 10.62 2.41
CA GLN A 183 2.13 9.75 3.58
C GLN A 183 0.69 9.24 3.82
N ALA A 184 -0.33 10.07 3.58
CA ALA A 184 -1.72 9.64 3.69
C ALA A 184 -2.09 8.55 2.68
N LYS A 185 -1.53 8.61 1.47
CA LYS A 185 -1.71 7.56 0.46
C LYS A 185 -1.02 6.26 0.87
N ALA A 186 0.21 6.34 1.37
CA ALA A 186 0.95 5.18 1.87
C ALA A 186 0.26 4.54 3.09
N ALA A 187 -0.30 5.36 4.01
CA ALA A 187 -1.13 4.90 5.12
C ALA A 187 -2.41 4.20 4.66
N ALA A 188 -3.15 4.76 3.69
CA ALA A 188 -4.33 4.11 3.14
C ALA A 188 -3.99 2.75 2.50
N CYS A 189 -2.85 2.69 1.79
CA CYS A 189 -2.32 1.47 1.21
C CYS A 189 -1.99 0.42 2.29
N PHE A 190 -1.30 0.82 3.36
CA PHE A 190 -1.01 -0.03 4.51
C PHE A 190 -2.28 -0.66 5.09
N VAL A 191 -3.28 0.16 5.41
CA VAL A 191 -4.52 -0.33 6.01
C VAL A 191 -5.26 -1.28 5.07
N GLY A 192 -5.27 -0.98 3.76
CA GLY A 192 -5.84 -1.88 2.76
C GLY A 192 -5.12 -3.23 2.65
N LEU A 193 -3.78 -3.21 2.66
CA LEU A 193 -2.95 -4.42 2.67
C LEU A 193 -3.14 -5.25 3.94
N TYR A 194 -3.23 -4.58 5.09
CA TYR A 194 -3.44 -5.21 6.38
C TYR A 194 -4.80 -5.93 6.43
N ARG A 195 -5.87 -5.22 6.04
CA ARG A 195 -7.23 -5.79 6.00
C ARG A 195 -7.35 -6.92 4.97
N ALA A 196 -6.56 -6.88 3.88
CA ALA A 196 -6.49 -7.95 2.90
C ALA A 196 -5.68 -9.18 3.36
N GLY A 197 -5.04 -9.14 4.54
CA GLY A 197 -4.18 -10.22 5.03
C GLY A 197 -2.86 -10.35 4.26
N LEU A 198 -2.36 -9.27 3.65
CA LEU A 198 -1.19 -9.27 2.77
C LEU A 198 0.07 -8.63 3.40
N VAL A 199 0.08 -8.40 4.71
CA VAL A 199 1.18 -7.74 5.42
C VAL A 199 2.52 -8.44 5.22
N GLU A 200 2.53 -9.78 5.21
CA GLU A 200 3.76 -10.56 5.02
C GLU A 200 4.46 -10.24 3.70
N LYS A 201 3.70 -9.91 2.65
CA LYS A 201 4.28 -9.51 1.36
C LYS A 201 4.95 -8.14 1.38
N VAL A 202 4.75 -7.34 2.42
CA VAL A 202 5.36 -6.02 2.53
C VAL A 202 6.74 -6.06 3.19
N LYS A 203 7.10 -7.19 3.82
CA LYS A 203 8.41 -7.37 4.49
C LYS A 203 9.57 -7.52 3.50
N ASP A 204 9.29 -7.95 2.27
CA ASP A 204 10.24 -7.93 1.16
C ASP A 204 9.72 -7.05 0.02
N PHE A 205 10.65 -6.29 -0.58
CA PHE A 205 10.30 -5.35 -1.63
C PHE A 205 9.81 -6.03 -2.92
N ASP A 206 10.31 -7.22 -3.27
CA ASP A 206 9.89 -7.86 -4.52
C ASP A 206 8.47 -8.38 -4.39
N THR A 207 8.15 -9.03 -3.27
CA THR A 207 6.77 -9.46 -2.99
C THR A 207 5.81 -8.29 -2.83
N PHE A 208 6.29 -7.14 -2.35
CA PHE A 208 5.52 -5.91 -2.30
C PHE A 208 5.29 -5.35 -3.70
N ALA A 209 6.33 -5.29 -4.52
CA ALA A 209 6.28 -4.77 -5.88
C ALA A 209 5.30 -5.55 -6.77
N GLU A 210 5.28 -6.87 -6.63
CA GLU A 210 4.37 -7.76 -7.35
C GLU A 210 2.90 -7.44 -7.10
N LEU A 211 2.54 -6.92 -5.92
CA LEU A 211 1.16 -6.50 -5.60
C LEU A 211 0.69 -5.32 -6.47
N PHE A 212 1.62 -4.58 -7.07
CA PHE A 212 1.36 -3.48 -8.00
C PHE A 212 1.69 -3.86 -9.44
N GLY A 213 1.89 -5.15 -9.72
CA GLY A 213 2.13 -5.67 -11.07
C GLY A 213 3.51 -5.34 -11.63
N VAL A 214 4.49 -5.04 -10.77
CA VAL A 214 5.87 -4.76 -11.18
C VAL A 214 6.88 -5.69 -10.48
N ASN A 215 8.03 -5.92 -11.12
CA ASN A 215 9.14 -6.67 -10.54
C ASN A 215 10.10 -5.74 -9.76
N SER A 216 11.17 -6.33 -9.22
CA SER A 216 12.24 -5.63 -8.47
C SER A 216 12.91 -4.48 -9.24
N LYS A 217 12.84 -4.51 -10.57
CA LYS A 217 13.39 -3.48 -11.48
C LYS A 217 12.35 -2.42 -11.87
N GLY A 218 11.14 -2.47 -11.31
CA GLY A 218 10.06 -1.55 -11.66
C GLY A 218 9.40 -1.82 -13.00
N GLN A 219 9.71 -2.96 -13.62
CA GLN A 219 9.16 -3.34 -14.92
C GLN A 219 7.86 -4.11 -14.69
N PRO A 220 6.85 -3.98 -15.56
CA PRO A 220 5.66 -4.83 -15.49
C PRO A 220 6.07 -6.29 -15.36
N VAL A 221 5.48 -7.01 -14.40
CA VAL A 221 5.66 -8.46 -14.33
C VAL A 221 5.15 -9.00 -15.66
N GLN A 222 6.04 -9.55 -16.47
CA GLN A 222 5.64 -10.27 -17.68
C GLN A 222 4.75 -11.41 -17.21
N THR A 223 3.44 -11.22 -17.37
CA THR A 223 2.54 -12.35 -17.35
C THR A 223 2.87 -13.11 -18.62
N SER A 224 3.74 -14.12 -18.50
CA SER A 224 3.76 -15.20 -19.48
C SER A 224 2.29 -15.59 -19.69
N PRO A 225 1.78 -15.68 -20.93
CA PRO A 225 0.39 -16.03 -21.13
C PRO A 225 0.12 -17.32 -20.36
N LYS A 226 -0.83 -17.27 -19.42
CA LYS A 226 -1.37 -18.39 -18.62
C LYS A 226 -1.91 -19.57 -19.46
N LYS A 227 -1.68 -19.57 -20.77
CA LYS A 227 -2.06 -20.63 -21.72
C LYS A 227 -1.45 -21.99 -21.40
N LYS A 228 -0.27 -22.08 -20.77
CA LYS A 228 0.34 -23.40 -20.45
C LYS A 228 -0.25 -24.08 -19.21
N GLU A 229 -0.89 -23.34 -18.31
CA GLU A 229 -1.58 -23.92 -17.15
C GLU A 229 -3.07 -24.20 -17.44
N GLU A 230 -3.73 -23.33 -18.22
CA GLU A 230 -5.12 -23.55 -18.65
C GLU A 230 -5.31 -24.83 -19.47
N SER A 231 -4.30 -25.25 -20.26
CA SER A 231 -4.38 -26.50 -21.03
C SER A 231 -4.20 -27.76 -20.16
N LYS A 232 -3.58 -27.67 -18.98
CA LYS A 232 -3.46 -28.80 -18.03
C LYS A 232 -4.62 -28.86 -17.03
N ILE A 233 -5.18 -27.70 -16.65
CA ILE A 233 -6.30 -27.63 -15.70
C ILE A 233 -7.59 -28.18 -16.33
N SER A 234 -7.82 -27.91 -17.63
CA SER A 234 -8.95 -28.46 -18.38
C SER A 234 -8.87 -29.98 -18.62
N GLU A 235 -7.68 -30.58 -18.52
CA GLU A 235 -7.52 -32.04 -18.59
C GLU A 235 -7.88 -32.75 -17.28
N VAL A 236 -7.80 -32.08 -16.13
CA VAL A 236 -7.97 -32.70 -14.79
C VAL A 236 -9.39 -32.54 -14.23
N ILE A 237 -10.10 -31.45 -14.53
CA ILE A 237 -11.44 -31.19 -13.99
C ILE A 237 -12.44 -31.01 -15.13
N LYS A 238 -13.37 -31.96 -15.26
CA LYS A 238 -14.48 -31.93 -16.22
C LYS A 238 -15.83 -32.06 -15.51
N GLU A 239 -16.87 -31.58 -16.17
CA GLU A 239 -18.25 -31.88 -15.75
C GLU A 239 -18.44 -33.39 -15.68
N GLY A 240 -19.04 -33.85 -14.58
CA GLY A 240 -19.22 -35.27 -14.30
C GLY A 240 -18.14 -35.90 -13.43
N ASN A 241 -16.95 -35.32 -13.29
CA ASN A 241 -15.94 -35.81 -12.35
C ASN A 241 -16.41 -35.67 -10.91
N TRP A 242 -15.92 -36.56 -10.04
CA TRP A 242 -16.19 -36.52 -8.62
C TRP A 242 -15.05 -35.82 -7.91
N ILE A 243 -15.37 -35.08 -6.85
CA ILE A 243 -14.37 -34.54 -5.94
C ILE A 243 -14.71 -34.95 -4.51
N LYS A 244 -13.68 -35.09 -3.68
CA LYS A 244 -13.83 -35.25 -2.23
C LYS A 244 -13.40 -33.96 -1.55
N HIS A 245 -14.36 -33.22 -1.03
CA HIS A 245 -14.18 -32.01 -0.26
C HIS A 245 -14.02 -32.36 1.23
N LYS A 246 -13.05 -31.75 1.93
CA LYS A 246 -12.78 -32.04 3.35
C LYS A 246 -14.01 -31.92 4.26
N ILE A 247 -14.83 -30.89 4.03
CA ILE A 247 -16.06 -30.61 4.80
C ILE A 247 -17.30 -31.29 4.21
N TYR A 248 -17.59 -31.07 2.91
CA TYR A 248 -18.84 -31.51 2.28
C TYR A 248 -18.83 -32.96 1.78
N GLY A 249 -17.70 -33.66 1.91
CA GLY A 249 -17.56 -35.04 1.45
C GLY A 249 -17.51 -35.16 -0.07
N LYS A 250 -18.01 -36.27 -0.61
CA LYS A 250 -18.01 -36.54 -2.05
C LYS A 250 -19.11 -35.75 -2.77
N GLY A 251 -18.73 -35.05 -3.83
CA GLY A 251 -19.66 -34.32 -4.69
C GLY A 251 -19.31 -34.46 -6.16
N LYS A 252 -20.32 -34.35 -7.03
CA LYS A 252 -20.17 -34.45 -8.48
C LYS A 252 -20.15 -33.05 -9.10
N ILE A 253 -19.18 -32.76 -9.95
CA ILE A 253 -19.12 -31.49 -10.66
C ILE A 253 -20.25 -31.45 -11.68
N VAL A 254 -21.16 -30.50 -11.52
CA VAL A 254 -22.31 -30.31 -12.41
C VAL A 254 -22.11 -29.16 -13.40
N LYS A 255 -21.21 -28.23 -13.11
CA LYS A 255 -20.88 -27.13 -14.02
C LYS A 255 -19.46 -26.63 -13.81
N VAL A 256 -18.73 -26.34 -14.89
CA VAL A 256 -17.42 -25.70 -14.85
C VAL A 256 -17.52 -24.26 -15.38
N GLU A 257 -17.14 -23.27 -14.57
CA GLU A 257 -17.07 -21.85 -14.94
C GLU A 257 -15.60 -21.38 -14.96
N LYS A 258 -15.33 -20.18 -15.52
CA LYS A 258 -13.97 -19.66 -15.71
C LYS A 258 -13.08 -19.66 -14.45
N THR A 259 -13.65 -19.43 -13.28
CA THR A 259 -12.92 -19.35 -12.00
C THR A 259 -13.51 -20.23 -10.90
N SER A 260 -14.55 -21.01 -11.21
CA SER A 260 -15.29 -21.77 -10.19
C SER A 260 -15.98 -23.01 -10.75
N LEU A 261 -16.37 -23.89 -9.85
CA LEU A 261 -17.05 -25.16 -10.11
C LEU A 261 -18.36 -25.15 -9.35
N MET A 262 -19.43 -25.62 -9.98
CA MET A 262 -20.63 -26.01 -9.25
C MET A 262 -20.57 -27.50 -8.99
N VAL A 263 -20.63 -27.89 -7.72
CA VAL A 263 -20.50 -29.27 -7.27
C VAL A 263 -21.72 -29.65 -6.45
N ASP A 264 -22.37 -30.75 -6.82
CA ASP A 264 -23.50 -31.31 -6.10
C ASP A 264 -23.03 -32.33 -5.08
N PHE A 265 -23.08 -31.96 -3.81
CA PHE A 265 -22.67 -32.81 -2.68
C PHE A 265 -23.88 -33.55 -2.12
N ARG A 266 -23.73 -34.85 -1.86
CA ARG A 266 -24.83 -35.70 -1.37
C ARG A 266 -25.50 -35.18 -0.10
N MET A 267 -24.75 -34.54 0.80
CA MET A 267 -25.25 -34.11 2.11
C MET A 267 -25.70 -32.64 2.15
N VAL A 268 -25.17 -31.79 1.27
CA VAL A 268 -25.36 -30.32 1.37
C VAL A 268 -25.85 -29.68 0.08
N GLY A 269 -26.16 -30.50 -0.93
CA GLY A 269 -26.62 -30.06 -2.25
C GLY A 269 -25.54 -29.31 -3.05
N LYS A 270 -26.01 -28.49 -4.00
CA LYS A 270 -25.15 -27.74 -4.92
C LYS A 270 -24.41 -26.60 -4.21
N LYS A 271 -23.08 -26.60 -4.30
CA LYS A 271 -22.20 -25.54 -3.81
C LYS A 271 -21.29 -25.03 -4.92
N LYS A 272 -21.02 -23.73 -4.90
CA LYS A 272 -20.05 -23.08 -5.78
C LYS A 272 -18.69 -23.06 -5.10
N ILE A 273 -17.67 -23.58 -5.75
CA ILE A 273 -16.31 -23.73 -5.22
C ILE A 273 -15.33 -23.03 -6.16
N GLY A 274 -14.38 -22.25 -5.64
CA GLY A 274 -13.31 -21.67 -6.46
C GLY A 274 -12.45 -22.77 -7.10
N MET A 275 -12.18 -22.67 -8.41
CA MET A 275 -11.47 -23.71 -9.15
C MET A 275 -10.06 -23.95 -8.61
N GLU A 276 -9.32 -22.87 -8.37
CA GLU A 276 -7.95 -22.95 -7.82
C GLU A 276 -7.94 -23.51 -6.39
N TRP A 277 -8.94 -23.12 -5.58
CA TRP A 277 -9.10 -23.66 -4.24
C TRP A 277 -9.40 -25.17 -4.27
N CYS A 278 -10.28 -25.61 -5.18
CA CYS A 278 -10.64 -27.01 -5.36
C CYS A 278 -9.41 -27.86 -5.72
N LEU A 279 -8.59 -27.42 -6.67
CA LEU A 279 -7.36 -28.13 -7.08
C LEU A 279 -6.36 -28.31 -5.94
N LYS A 280 -6.28 -27.34 -5.03
CA LYS A 280 -5.37 -27.38 -3.87
C LYS A 280 -5.91 -28.18 -2.68
N ASN A 281 -7.24 -28.28 -2.55
CA ASN A 281 -7.88 -28.74 -1.30
C ASN A 281 -8.83 -29.93 -1.45
N CYS A 282 -9.18 -30.32 -2.67
CA CYS A 282 -10.06 -31.45 -2.94
C CYS A 282 -9.30 -32.54 -3.69
N GLU A 283 -9.62 -33.79 -3.39
CA GLU A 283 -9.15 -34.93 -4.15
C GLU A 283 -10.05 -35.11 -5.37
N VAL A 284 -9.51 -35.03 -6.59
CA VAL A 284 -10.25 -35.28 -7.82
C VAL A 284 -10.28 -36.77 -8.08
N LEU A 285 -11.48 -37.35 -8.00
CA LEU A 285 -11.77 -38.75 -8.26
C LEU A 285 -12.17 -38.86 -9.74
N LYS A 286 -11.32 -39.51 -10.54
CA LYS A 286 -11.60 -39.77 -11.97
C LYS A 286 -12.79 -40.70 -12.13
#